data_AF-A0A433KI68-F1
#
_entry.id   AF-A0A433KI68-F1
#
_cell.length_a   1.000
_cell.length_b   1.000
_cell.length_c   1.000
_cell.angle_alpha   90.00
_cell.angle_beta   90.00
_cell.angle_gamma   90.00
#
_symmetry.space_group_name_H-M   'P 1'
#
loop_
_entity.id
_entity.type
_entity.pdbx_description
1 polymer ?
#
loop_
_entity_poly.entity_id
_entity_poly.type
_entity_poly.pdbx_seq_one_letter_code
_entity_poly.pdbx_strand_id
1 'polypeptide(L)'
;MSQDQAAGLRQWADAQRLKQARTTDDAFVPLDAEPVSAAPRQPEWSPVAQMLEPTRQAPQKPLFIIGVTGHGVQAVSRVKSRLEQWSEIGRSWAGSPDDWDIHLVNAGAPDLARLSAQHTRWALWINSDAQAFSQMYRVLREARENGGPQRLLALHEPHLPRQGLLNNLRDAAAYYLATDLLLLAR
;
A
#
# COMPACT_ATOMS: atom_id res chain seq x y z
N MET A 1 26.60 21.53 -14.76
CA MET A 1 26.95 20.11 -14.51
C MET A 1 25.66 19.32 -14.57
N SER A 2 25.40 18.62 -15.68
CA SER A 2 24.14 17.92 -15.92
C SER A 2 24.23 16.52 -15.30
N GLN A 3 23.38 16.24 -14.31
CA GLN A 3 23.28 14.92 -13.67
C GLN A 3 22.57 13.96 -14.64
N ASP A 4 23.28 12.95 -15.11
CA ASP A 4 22.78 11.93 -16.05
C ASP A 4 21.70 11.07 -15.37
N GLN A 5 20.43 11.44 -15.57
CA GLN A 5 19.26 10.76 -14.98
C GLN A 5 19.10 9.30 -15.47
N ALA A 6 19.89 8.87 -16.46
CA ALA A 6 19.89 7.50 -16.95
C ALA A 6 20.85 6.57 -16.18
N ALA A 7 21.68 7.09 -15.26
CA ALA A 7 22.58 6.27 -14.45
C ALA A 7 21.81 5.32 -13.50
N GLY A 8 20.71 5.78 -12.90
CA GLY A 8 19.89 4.96 -11.98
C GLY A 8 19.20 3.78 -12.65
N LEU A 9 18.75 3.95 -13.90
CA LEU A 9 18.08 2.89 -14.66
C LEU A 9 19.05 1.79 -15.12
N ARG A 10 20.32 2.14 -15.40
CA ARG A 10 21.36 1.17 -15.79
C ARG A 10 21.76 0.28 -14.62
N GLN A 11 21.90 0.85 -13.42
CA GLN A 11 22.20 0.10 -12.21
C GLN A 11 21.10 -0.91 -11.85
N TRP A 12 19.84 -0.54 -12.09
CA TRP A 12 18.70 -1.45 -11.90
C TRP A 12 18.70 -2.60 -12.92
N ALA A 13 19.05 -2.33 -14.18
CA ALA A 13 19.11 -3.36 -15.23
C ALA A 13 20.25 -4.37 -15.01
N ASP A 14 21.42 -3.93 -14.55
CA ASP A 14 22.54 -4.84 -14.25
C ASP A 14 22.27 -5.74 -13.04
N ALA A 15 21.55 -5.22 -12.03
CA ALA A 15 21.13 -6.01 -10.87
C ALA A 15 20.15 -7.15 -11.25
N GLN A 16 19.36 -6.98 -12.31
CA GLN A 16 18.48 -8.03 -12.84
C GLN A 16 19.23 -9.12 -13.60
N ARG A 17 20.26 -8.77 -14.40
CA ARG A 17 21.09 -9.76 -15.10
C ARG A 17 21.91 -10.63 -14.14
N LEU A 18 22.43 -10.05 -13.06
CA LEU A 18 23.22 -10.79 -12.07
C LEU A 18 22.38 -11.83 -11.31
N LYS A 19 21.07 -11.55 -11.11
CA LYS A 19 20.12 -12.50 -10.54
C LYS A 19 19.75 -13.62 -11.50
N GLN A 20 19.69 -13.37 -12.80
CA GLN A 20 19.44 -14.42 -13.80
C GLN A 20 20.67 -15.31 -14.02
N ALA A 21 21.89 -14.77 -13.99
CA ALA A 21 23.12 -15.56 -14.14
C ALA A 21 23.39 -16.52 -12.97
N ARG A 22 22.88 -16.22 -11.77
CA ARG A 22 23.02 -17.11 -10.59
C ARG A 22 22.02 -18.26 -10.54
N THR A 23 21.01 -18.28 -11.41
CA THR A 23 19.98 -19.32 -11.44
C THR A 23 20.27 -20.41 -12.47
N THR A 24 21.32 -20.26 -13.28
CA THR A 24 21.60 -21.13 -14.43
C THR A 24 22.90 -21.95 -14.29
N ASP A 25 23.57 -21.91 -13.13
CA ASP A 25 24.85 -22.59 -12.88
C ASP A 25 24.76 -23.61 -11.72
N ASP A 26 23.72 -24.44 -11.74
CA ASP A 26 23.69 -25.65 -10.90
C ASP A 26 22.92 -26.77 -11.61
N ALA A 27 23.44 -27.22 -12.75
CA ALA A 27 23.04 -28.47 -13.39
C ALA A 27 24.09 -28.91 -14.43
N PHE A 28 24.97 -29.84 -14.05
CA PHE A 28 25.35 -31.07 -14.77
C PHE A 28 26.84 -31.45 -14.60
N VAL A 29 27.04 -32.61 -13.99
CA VAL A 29 28.23 -33.48 -14.10
C VAL A 29 28.01 -34.42 -15.30
N PRO A 30 29.05 -34.92 -16.00
CA PRO A 30 29.17 -36.40 -16.02
C PRO A 30 30.60 -37.00 -16.09
N LEU A 31 30.69 -38.18 -15.44
CA LEU A 31 31.40 -39.44 -15.72
C LEU A 31 32.92 -39.50 -16.07
N ASP A 32 33.69 -40.36 -15.35
CA ASP A 32 33.95 -41.75 -15.78
C ASP A 32 34.69 -42.63 -14.71
N ALA A 33 34.48 -43.95 -14.84
CA ALA A 33 35.24 -45.13 -14.36
C ALA A 33 35.31 -45.57 -12.87
N GLU A 34 34.60 -46.68 -12.60
CA GLU A 34 34.77 -47.70 -11.54
C GLU A 34 36.19 -48.37 -11.55
N PRO A 35 36.69 -49.12 -10.52
CA PRO A 35 35.91 -50.12 -9.75
C PRO A 35 36.31 -50.45 -8.28
N VAL A 36 35.55 -51.41 -7.74
CA VAL A 36 35.79 -52.37 -6.63
C VAL A 36 35.62 -51.96 -5.15
N SER A 37 34.59 -52.57 -4.53
CA SER A 37 34.69 -53.53 -3.41
C SER A 37 33.89 -53.21 -2.13
N ALA A 38 33.05 -54.20 -1.77
CA ALA A 38 32.46 -54.50 -0.45
C ALA A 38 31.29 -53.64 0.08
N ALA A 39 30.09 -54.26 0.07
CA ALA A 39 28.94 -53.94 0.92
C ALA A 39 29.20 -54.30 2.41
N PRO A 40 28.27 -54.03 3.37
CA PRO A 40 27.18 -53.05 3.45
C PRO A 40 27.26 -52.20 4.74
N ARG A 41 26.59 -51.04 4.81
CA ARG A 41 26.03 -50.47 6.06
C ARG A 41 25.04 -49.36 5.68
N GLN A 42 23.75 -49.59 5.93
CA GLN A 42 22.77 -48.51 6.05
C GLN A 42 23.16 -47.66 7.30
N PRO A 43 22.89 -46.35 7.33
CA PRO A 43 21.54 -45.91 7.69
C PRO A 43 21.04 -44.69 6.90
N GLU A 44 19.72 -44.72 6.68
CA GLU A 44 18.80 -43.61 6.92
C GLU A 44 19.31 -42.19 6.59
N TRP A 45 19.04 -41.72 5.38
CA TRP A 45 18.67 -40.32 5.21
C TRP A 45 17.48 -40.21 4.27
N SER A 46 16.29 -40.12 4.86
CA SER A 46 15.16 -39.47 4.19
C SER A 46 15.55 -38.01 3.94
N PRO A 47 15.52 -37.52 2.69
CA PRO A 47 15.60 -36.09 2.48
C PRO A 47 14.26 -35.55 3.00
N VAL A 48 14.30 -34.92 4.18
CA VAL A 48 13.21 -34.05 4.62
C VAL A 48 13.13 -32.97 3.55
N ALA A 49 12.15 -33.11 2.66
CA ALA A 49 11.75 -32.06 1.77
C ALA A 49 11.55 -30.82 2.65
N GLN A 50 12.45 -29.85 2.53
CA GLN A 50 12.27 -28.53 3.10
C GLN A 50 11.11 -27.91 2.31
N MET A 51 9.90 -28.28 2.72
CA MET A 51 8.69 -27.62 2.35
C MET A 51 8.85 -26.21 2.92
N LEU A 52 9.25 -25.28 2.05
CA LEU A 52 9.21 -23.85 2.31
C LEU A 52 7.77 -23.54 2.74
N GLU A 53 7.55 -23.50 4.05
CA GLU A 53 6.29 -23.04 4.59
C GLU A 53 6.06 -21.65 4.00
N PRO A 54 4.96 -21.42 3.27
CA PRO A 54 4.64 -20.08 2.82
C PRO A 54 4.56 -19.23 4.08
N THR A 55 5.43 -18.23 4.18
CA THR A 55 5.41 -17.24 5.24
C THR A 55 3.97 -16.77 5.37
N ARG A 56 3.30 -17.14 6.47
CA ARG A 56 1.91 -16.74 6.73
C ARG A 56 1.92 -15.23 6.82
N GLN A 57 1.58 -14.56 5.72
CA GLN A 57 1.38 -13.12 5.70
C GLN A 57 0.26 -12.84 6.70
N ALA A 58 0.56 -12.02 7.71
CA ALA A 58 -0.43 -11.62 8.70
C ALA A 58 -1.64 -10.98 7.99
N PRO A 59 -2.87 -11.20 8.48
CA PRO A 59 -4.05 -10.65 7.83
C PRO A 59 -3.98 -9.11 7.83
N GLN A 60 -3.96 -8.54 6.62
CA GLN A 60 -3.94 -7.10 6.42
C GLN A 60 -5.29 -6.47 6.78
N LYS A 61 -5.25 -5.24 7.28
CA LYS A 61 -6.42 -4.47 7.69
C LYS A 61 -6.94 -3.70 6.46
N PRO A 62 -8.20 -3.87 6.04
CA PRO A 62 -8.70 -3.14 4.89
C PRO A 62 -8.88 -1.65 5.22
N LEU A 63 -8.45 -0.79 4.30
CA LEU A 63 -8.62 0.67 4.36
C LEU A 63 -9.16 1.17 3.02
N PHE A 64 -10.37 1.72 3.04
CA PHE A 64 -11.04 2.24 1.86
C PHE A 64 -10.78 3.74 1.72
N ILE A 65 -10.42 4.19 0.53
CA ILE A 65 -10.00 5.57 0.29
C ILE A 65 -10.74 6.14 -0.91
N ILE A 66 -11.33 7.31 -0.70
CA ILE A 66 -11.97 8.11 -1.75
C ILE A 66 -11.16 9.38 -2.02
N GLY A 67 -11.31 9.95 -3.22
CA GLY A 67 -10.70 11.23 -3.60
C GLY A 67 -9.25 11.16 -4.07
N VAL A 68 -8.65 9.95 -4.14
CA VAL A 68 -7.33 9.78 -4.76
C VAL A 68 -7.45 9.99 -6.26
N THR A 69 -6.63 10.87 -6.84
CA THR A 69 -6.59 11.10 -8.28
C THR A 69 -5.74 10.04 -8.97
N GLY A 70 -6.24 9.41 -10.03
CA GLY A 70 -5.56 8.30 -10.71
C GLY A 70 -5.84 6.94 -10.09
N HIS A 71 -5.30 5.88 -10.70
CA HIS A 71 -5.69 4.50 -10.42
C HIS A 71 -4.47 3.57 -10.36
N GLY A 72 -4.70 2.36 -9.83
CA GLY A 72 -3.71 1.28 -9.82
C GLY A 72 -2.57 1.47 -8.83
N VAL A 73 -1.46 0.78 -9.11
CA VAL A 73 -0.33 0.61 -8.17
C VAL A 73 0.26 1.94 -7.72
N GLN A 74 0.41 2.91 -8.62
CA GLN A 74 0.97 4.23 -8.28
C GLN A 74 0.13 4.99 -7.24
N ALA A 75 -1.19 4.93 -7.38
CA ALA A 75 -2.09 5.58 -6.45
C ALA A 75 -2.04 4.92 -5.06
N VAL A 76 -1.96 3.58 -5.01
CA VAL A 76 -1.76 2.82 -3.76
C VAL A 76 -0.41 3.14 -3.13
N SER A 77 0.68 3.20 -3.90
CA SER A 77 2.01 3.55 -3.40
C SER A 77 2.03 4.93 -2.75
N ARG A 78 1.37 5.93 -3.34
CA ARG A 78 1.28 7.28 -2.73
C ARG A 78 0.53 7.27 -1.39
N VAL A 79 -0.52 6.46 -1.27
CA VAL A 79 -1.21 6.28 0.01
C VAL A 79 -0.28 5.64 1.03
N LYS A 80 0.41 4.56 0.65
CA LYS A 80 1.38 3.88 1.52
C LYS A 80 2.47 4.84 1.99
N SER A 81 3.08 5.60 1.09
CA SER A 81 4.09 6.60 1.44
C SER A 81 3.53 7.69 2.37
N ARG A 82 2.26 8.09 2.22
CA ARG A 82 1.65 9.06 3.15
C ARG A 82 1.43 8.46 4.54
N LEU A 83 1.00 7.21 4.63
CA LEU A 83 0.88 6.50 5.90
C LEU A 83 2.24 6.31 6.56
N GLU A 84 3.27 6.00 5.77
CA GLU A 84 4.67 5.91 6.22
C GLU A 84 5.14 7.21 6.84
N GLN A 85 4.96 8.34 6.16
CA GLN A 85 5.31 9.67 6.70
C GLN A 85 4.64 9.95 8.05
N TRP A 86 3.37 9.55 8.23
CA TRP A 86 2.69 9.68 9.52
C TRP A 86 3.27 8.75 10.59
N SER A 87 3.62 7.52 10.21
CA SER A 87 4.25 6.53 11.08
C SER A 87 5.63 6.99 11.58
N GLU A 88 6.45 7.54 10.68
CA GLU A 88 7.77 8.09 10.98
C GLU A 88 7.71 9.24 11.99
N ILE A 89 6.64 10.04 11.96
CA ILE A 89 6.40 11.13 12.91
C ILE A 89 5.77 10.60 14.23
N GLY A 90 5.72 9.28 14.41
CA GLY A 90 5.29 8.61 15.64
C GLY A 90 3.77 8.46 15.77
N ARG A 91 3.01 8.52 14.67
CA ARG A 91 1.55 8.34 14.72
C ARG A 91 1.18 6.86 14.66
N SER A 92 0.88 6.31 15.83
CA SER A 92 0.45 4.92 15.99
C SER A 92 -0.79 4.53 15.18
N TRP A 93 -1.68 5.48 14.85
CA TRP A 93 -2.86 5.20 14.03
C TRP A 93 -2.50 4.84 12.59
N ALA A 94 -1.39 5.38 12.06
CA ALA A 94 -0.95 5.13 10.69
C ALA A 94 -0.33 3.74 10.54
N GLY A 95 0.22 3.17 11.62
CA GLY A 95 0.77 1.82 11.65
C GLY A 95 1.90 1.60 10.63
N SER A 96 2.16 0.35 10.27
CA SER A 96 3.03 0.04 9.13
C SER A 96 2.23 0.11 7.82
N PRO A 97 2.76 0.70 6.73
CA PRO A 97 2.13 0.67 5.41
C PRO A 97 1.79 -0.74 4.91
N ASP A 98 2.51 -1.77 5.38
CA ASP A 98 2.32 -3.16 4.98
C ASP A 98 1.24 -3.90 5.77
N ASP A 99 0.78 -3.32 6.88
CA ASP A 99 -0.37 -3.82 7.63
C ASP A 99 -1.70 -3.50 6.94
N TRP A 100 -1.68 -2.61 5.94
CA TRP A 100 -2.88 -2.09 5.28
C TRP A 100 -3.11 -2.73 3.91
N ASP A 101 -4.33 -3.22 3.71
CA ASP A 101 -4.87 -3.56 2.41
C ASP A 101 -5.68 -2.36 1.89
N ILE A 102 -5.13 -1.65 0.90
CA ILE A 102 -5.63 -0.33 0.47
C ILE A 102 -6.57 -0.50 -0.73
N HIS A 103 -7.82 -0.08 -0.55
CA HIS A 103 -8.86 -0.12 -1.57
C HIS A 103 -9.20 1.30 -2.02
N LEU A 104 -8.90 1.61 -3.28
CA LEU A 104 -9.24 2.91 -3.88
C LEU A 104 -10.65 2.83 -4.47
N VAL A 105 -11.55 3.68 -3.98
CA VAL A 105 -12.96 3.68 -4.36
C VAL A 105 -13.34 5.01 -5.00
N ASN A 106 -14.12 4.94 -6.07
CA ASN A 106 -14.73 6.12 -6.66
C ASN A 106 -15.92 6.56 -5.79
N ALA A 107 -15.99 7.85 -5.45
CA ALA A 107 -17.09 8.42 -4.66
C ALA A 107 -18.46 8.34 -5.37
N GLY A 108 -18.47 8.26 -6.70
CA GLY A 108 -19.68 8.05 -7.51
C GLY A 108 -20.02 6.58 -7.78
N ALA A 109 -19.33 5.63 -7.16
CA ALA A 109 -19.57 4.21 -7.42
C ALA A 109 -20.95 3.78 -6.89
N PRO A 110 -21.75 3.02 -7.67
CA PRO A 110 -23.10 2.62 -7.28
C PRO A 110 -23.12 1.65 -6.09
N ASP A 111 -22.02 0.94 -5.83
CA ASP A 111 -21.89 0.02 -4.71
C ASP A 111 -21.28 0.66 -3.46
N LEU A 112 -21.05 1.97 -3.46
CA LEU A 112 -20.47 2.70 -2.33
C LEU A 112 -21.28 2.51 -1.04
N ALA A 113 -22.61 2.53 -1.12
CA ALA A 113 -23.49 2.30 0.02
C ALA A 113 -23.33 0.90 0.64
N ARG A 114 -23.12 -0.13 -0.19
CA ARG A 114 -22.88 -1.49 0.29
C ARG A 114 -21.50 -1.59 0.95
N LEU A 115 -20.47 -1.02 0.32
CA LEU A 115 -19.12 -1.00 0.86
C LEU A 115 -19.06 -0.25 2.19
N SER A 116 -19.73 0.91 2.29
CA SER A 116 -19.73 1.74 3.49
C SER A 116 -20.39 1.04 4.69
N ALA A 117 -21.42 0.22 4.44
CA ALA A 117 -22.06 -0.60 5.46
C ALA A 117 -21.19 -1.81 5.90
N GLN A 118 -20.37 -2.36 5.01
CA GLN A 118 -19.55 -3.55 5.28
C GLN A 118 -18.21 -3.23 5.92
N HIS A 119 -17.69 -2.03 5.69
CA HIS A 119 -16.34 -1.65 6.11
C HIS A 119 -16.36 -0.40 6.99
N THR A 120 -15.62 -0.45 8.10
CA THR A 120 -15.60 0.63 9.09
C THR A 120 -14.47 1.64 8.87
N ARG A 121 -13.43 1.28 8.12
CA ARG A 121 -12.20 2.07 7.95
C ARG A 121 -12.21 2.79 6.60
N TRP A 122 -12.56 4.07 6.67
CA TRP A 122 -12.61 4.94 5.50
C TRP A 122 -11.69 6.14 5.68
N ALA A 123 -11.05 6.55 4.60
CA ALA A 123 -10.27 7.76 4.54
C ALA A 123 -10.64 8.62 3.32
N LEU A 124 -10.60 9.93 3.51
CA LEU A 124 -10.59 10.91 2.43
C LEU A 124 -9.14 11.29 2.18
N TRP A 125 -8.66 11.06 0.97
CA TRP A 125 -7.39 11.62 0.54
C TRP A 125 -7.52 13.14 0.40
N ILE A 126 -6.59 13.92 0.95
CA ILE A 126 -6.60 15.38 0.84
C ILE A 126 -5.33 15.86 0.14
N ASN A 127 -5.52 16.61 -0.94
CA ASN A 127 -4.44 17.30 -1.65
C ASN A 127 -4.07 18.62 -0.96
N SER A 128 -2.90 19.16 -1.31
CA SER A 128 -2.37 20.42 -0.77
C SER A 128 -2.42 21.59 -1.78
N ASP A 129 -3.09 21.41 -2.92
CA ASP A 129 -3.18 22.43 -3.97
C ASP A 129 -4.24 23.51 -3.69
N ALA A 130 -4.18 24.62 -4.43
CA ALA A 130 -5.05 25.77 -4.25
C ALA A 130 -6.55 25.46 -4.46
N GLN A 131 -6.87 24.37 -5.15
CA GLN A 131 -8.23 23.91 -5.42
C GLN A 131 -8.62 22.70 -4.56
N ALA A 132 -7.80 22.31 -3.57
CA ALA A 132 -8.04 21.12 -2.77
C ALA A 132 -9.39 21.19 -2.02
N PHE A 133 -9.79 22.37 -1.53
CA PHE A 133 -11.08 22.50 -0.84
C PHE A 133 -12.25 22.15 -1.76
N SER A 134 -12.34 22.80 -2.92
CA SER A 134 -13.46 22.61 -3.85
C SER A 134 -13.51 21.19 -4.40
N GLN A 135 -12.34 20.62 -4.72
CA GLN A 135 -12.24 19.24 -5.18
C GLN A 135 -12.70 18.24 -4.11
N MET A 136 -12.18 18.35 -2.89
CA MET A 136 -12.47 17.38 -1.83
C MET A 136 -13.89 17.52 -1.30
N TYR A 137 -14.43 18.74 -1.27
CA TYR A 137 -15.83 18.95 -0.93
C TYR A 137 -16.77 18.32 -1.97
N ARG A 138 -16.44 18.42 -3.27
CA ARG A 138 -17.21 17.75 -4.32
C ARG A 138 -17.19 16.23 -4.16
N VAL A 139 -16.02 15.65 -3.88
CA VAL A 139 -15.88 14.21 -3.60
C VAL A 139 -16.74 13.79 -2.41
N LEU A 140 -16.73 14.56 -1.32
CA LEU A 140 -17.55 14.28 -0.15
C LEU A 140 -19.05 14.37 -0.44
N ARG A 141 -19.46 15.36 -1.22
CA ARG A 141 -20.86 15.52 -1.63
C ARG A 141 -21.32 14.35 -2.49
N GLU A 142 -20.53 13.98 -3.50
CA GLU A 142 -20.79 12.84 -4.37
C GLU A 142 -20.86 11.54 -3.56
N ALA A 143 -19.92 11.32 -2.64
CA ALA A 143 -19.95 10.17 -1.75
C ALA A 143 -21.23 10.14 -0.90
N ARG A 144 -21.64 11.29 -0.35
CA ARG A 144 -22.88 11.40 0.45
C ARG A 144 -24.12 11.06 -0.36
N GLU A 145 -24.21 11.56 -1.60
CA GLU A 145 -25.31 11.27 -2.53
C GLU A 145 -25.40 9.77 -2.86
N ASN A 146 -24.28 9.05 -2.84
CA ASN A 146 -24.20 7.60 -3.12
C ASN A 146 -24.17 6.71 -1.85
N GLY A 147 -24.57 7.24 -0.69
CA GLY A 147 -24.62 6.45 0.56
C GLY A 147 -23.25 6.14 1.18
N GLY A 148 -22.27 6.99 0.92
CA GLY A 148 -20.91 6.87 1.43
C GLY A 148 -20.79 6.92 2.95
N PRO A 149 -19.57 6.67 3.48
CA PRO A 149 -19.32 6.58 4.91
C PRO A 149 -19.61 7.91 5.62
N GLN A 150 -20.20 7.80 6.81
CA GLN A 150 -20.46 8.98 7.66
C GLN A 150 -19.23 9.46 8.42
N ARG A 151 -18.19 8.62 8.55
CA ARG A 151 -16.97 8.95 9.26
C ARG A 151 -15.76 8.59 8.41
N LEU A 152 -14.92 9.58 8.16
CA LEU A 152 -13.74 9.48 7.31
C LEU A 152 -12.53 10.00 8.06
N LEU A 153 -11.42 9.31 7.94
CA LEU A 153 -10.11 9.83 8.29
C LEU A 153 -9.62 10.79 7.21
N ALA A 154 -9.21 12.00 7.59
CA ALA A 154 -8.51 12.90 6.67
C ALA A 154 -7.06 12.44 6.49
N LEU A 155 -6.75 11.83 5.34
CA LEU A 155 -5.38 11.45 4.98
C LEU A 155 -4.72 12.58 4.21
N HIS A 156 -4.03 13.45 4.93
CA HIS A 156 -3.34 14.63 4.42
C HIS A 156 -1.82 14.57 4.67
N GLU A 157 -1.06 15.48 4.09
CA GLU A 157 0.37 15.62 4.37
C GLU A 157 0.61 16.05 5.82
N PRO A 158 1.61 15.51 6.53
CA PRO A 158 1.81 15.81 7.96
C PRO A 158 1.99 17.29 8.29
N HIS A 159 2.58 18.05 7.38
CA HIS A 159 2.85 19.48 7.53
C HIS A 159 1.72 20.38 6.99
N LEU A 160 0.61 19.81 6.51
CA LEU A 160 -0.51 20.61 6.00
C LEU A 160 -1.16 21.38 7.17
N PRO A 161 -1.29 22.72 7.08
CA PRO A 161 -1.84 23.51 8.16
C PRO A 161 -3.30 23.17 8.40
N ARG A 162 -3.68 23.09 9.67
CA ARG A 162 -5.08 22.86 10.07
C ARG A 162 -5.97 24.05 9.80
N GLN A 163 -5.44 25.24 10.06
CA GLN A 163 -6.12 26.49 9.77
C GLN A 163 -6.26 26.66 8.25
N GLY A 164 -7.45 27.08 7.81
CA GLY A 164 -7.80 27.10 6.40
C GLY A 164 -8.36 25.77 5.93
N LEU A 165 -7.69 25.12 4.97
CA LEU A 165 -8.23 23.98 4.21
C LEU A 165 -8.85 22.87 5.09
N LEU A 166 -8.08 22.31 6.03
CA LEU A 166 -8.50 21.13 6.78
C LEU A 166 -9.68 21.40 7.72
N ASN A 167 -9.63 22.48 8.51
CA ASN A 167 -10.74 22.84 9.39
C ASN A 167 -11.97 23.24 8.57
N ASN A 168 -11.80 24.05 7.52
CA ASN A 168 -12.93 24.44 6.67
C ASN A 168 -13.59 23.22 6.03
N LEU A 169 -12.80 22.26 5.55
CA LEU A 169 -13.33 21.03 4.95
C LEU A 169 -14.05 20.17 5.98
N ARG A 170 -13.48 19.99 7.18
CA ARG A 170 -14.12 19.27 8.27
C ARG A 170 -15.45 19.91 8.67
N ASP A 171 -15.44 21.22 8.87
CA ASP A 171 -16.60 21.95 9.36
C ASP A 171 -17.71 21.95 8.29
N ALA A 172 -17.36 22.12 7.01
CA ALA A 172 -18.30 22.00 5.90
C ALA A 172 -18.86 20.57 5.74
N ALA A 173 -18.01 19.54 5.89
CA ALA A 173 -18.44 18.14 5.83
C ALA A 173 -19.44 17.81 6.95
N ALA A 174 -19.16 18.26 8.17
CA ALA A 174 -20.04 18.05 9.31
C ALA A 174 -21.37 18.79 9.14
N TYR A 175 -21.31 20.09 8.78
CA TYR A 175 -22.48 20.95 8.73
C TYR A 175 -23.41 20.65 7.55
N TYR A 176 -22.85 20.49 6.33
CA TYR A 176 -23.68 20.36 5.13
C TYR A 176 -23.94 18.91 4.71
N LEU A 177 -23.06 17.98 5.10
CA LEU A 177 -23.13 16.60 4.63
C LEU A 177 -23.36 15.59 5.76
N ALA A 178 -23.43 16.03 7.03
CA ALA A 178 -23.48 15.15 8.20
C ALA A 178 -22.36 14.07 8.16
N THR A 179 -21.17 14.48 7.73
CA THR A 179 -19.98 13.63 7.62
C THR A 179 -18.92 14.07 8.64
N ASP A 180 -18.52 13.17 9.52
CA ASP A 180 -17.43 13.35 10.47
C ASP A 180 -16.07 13.17 9.77
N LEU A 181 -15.33 14.26 9.58
CA LEU A 181 -13.94 14.20 9.09
C LEU A 181 -12.95 14.25 10.26
N LEU A 182 -12.30 13.11 10.54
CA LEU A 182 -11.35 12.96 11.64
C LEU A 182 -9.97 13.49 11.21
N LEU A 183 -9.49 14.55 11.87
CA LEU A 183 -8.15 15.12 11.66
C LEU A 183 -7.17 14.55 12.69
N LEU A 184 -6.42 13.51 12.33
CA LEU A 184 -5.49 12.84 13.26
C LEU A 184 -4.06 13.43 13.18
N ALA A 185 -3.86 14.55 13.88
CA ALA A 185 -2.53 15.07 14.22
C ALA A 185 -2.56 15.55 15.68
N ARG A 186 -1.64 15.14 16.54
CA ARG A 186 -1.58 15.71 17.89
C ARG A 186 -0.16 15.98 18.30
#